data_AF-A0A7C5S8Y5-F1
#
_entry.id   AF-A0A7C5S8Y5-F1
#
_cell.length_a   1.000
_cell.length_b   1.000
_cell.length_c   1.000
_cell.angle_alpha   90.00
_cell.angle_beta   90.00
_cell.angle_gamma   90.00
#
_symmetry.space_group_name_H-M   'P 1'
#
loop_
_entity.id
_entity.type
_entity.pdbx_description
1 polymer ?
#
loop_
_entity_poly.entity_id
_entity_poly.type
_entity_poly.pdbx_seq_one_letter_code
_entity_poly.pdbx_strand_id
1 'polypeptide(L)'
;MNISCFRLAPSLAPVGLRHTKVASVAVALRWGDARADQQAVWEGVEQYLLRGNAESPTRDITAVISKQLPAVEAWLESVQPLEGQVGVVVAIDSTIVGLEAVEHPETWRRVAKRILGSYALEALSRQAQKRSRGRKRALTLEEFQAFLERVSRAFSRAKVVRPPVGLGRYELPRGERLRGFALVHEEVLYHLVVFPSRR
;
A
#
# COMPACT_ATOMS: atom_id res chain seq x y z
N MET A 1 -17.23 16.34 9.77
CA MET A 1 -17.27 16.40 8.29
C MET A 1 -18.21 15.32 7.77
N ASN A 2 -19.24 15.66 7.00
CA ASN A 2 -20.14 14.68 6.40
C ASN A 2 -19.44 14.05 5.18
N ILE A 3 -18.95 12.82 5.32
CA ILE A 3 -18.11 12.12 4.31
C ILE A 3 -18.97 11.60 3.13
N SER A 4 -20.29 11.85 3.11
CA SER A 4 -21.24 11.33 2.12
C SER A 4 -21.01 11.80 0.67
N CYS A 5 -20.23 12.86 0.47
CA CYS A 5 -19.90 13.39 -0.86
C CYS A 5 -18.68 12.73 -1.52
N PHE A 6 -17.91 11.88 -0.81
CA PHE A 6 -16.78 11.17 -1.38
C PHE A 6 -17.13 9.71 -1.67
N ARG A 7 -17.18 9.33 -2.94
CA ARG A 7 -17.23 7.92 -3.36
C ARG A 7 -15.81 7.37 -3.46
N LEU A 8 -15.60 6.18 -2.91
CA LEU A 8 -14.36 5.45 -3.14
C LEU A 8 -14.25 5.15 -4.63
N ALA A 9 -13.10 5.46 -5.24
CA ALA A 9 -12.84 5.06 -6.61
C ALA A 9 -13.00 3.54 -6.76
N PRO A 10 -13.67 3.06 -7.83
CA PRO A 10 -13.95 1.64 -8.02
C PRO A 10 -12.68 0.84 -8.39
N SER A 11 -11.61 1.52 -8.81
CA SER A 11 -10.38 0.88 -9.26
C SER A 11 -9.44 0.53 -8.11
N LEU A 12 -8.96 -0.70 -8.12
CA LEU A 12 -7.83 -1.15 -7.30
C LEU A 12 -6.51 -0.78 -7.98
N ALA A 13 -5.47 -0.53 -7.18
CA ALA A 13 -4.13 -0.31 -7.68
C ALA A 13 -3.18 -1.34 -7.02
N PRO A 14 -2.42 -2.13 -7.80
CA PRO A 14 -1.42 -3.04 -7.28
C PRO A 14 -0.46 -2.37 -6.29
N VAL A 15 -0.02 -3.11 -5.27
CA VAL A 15 0.85 -2.59 -4.20
C VAL A 15 2.14 -2.01 -4.75
N GLY A 16 2.76 -2.64 -5.76
CA GLY A 16 3.95 -2.08 -6.42
C GLY A 16 3.74 -0.66 -6.95
N LEU A 17 2.57 -0.40 -7.57
CA LEU A 17 2.21 0.93 -8.08
C LEU A 17 1.90 1.92 -6.98
N ARG A 18 1.21 1.48 -5.92
CA ARG A 18 0.96 2.30 -4.73
C ARG A 18 2.28 2.71 -4.08
N HIS A 19 3.24 1.80 -3.98
CA HIS A 19 4.59 2.07 -3.48
C HIS A 19 5.33 3.11 -4.33
N THR A 20 5.34 2.96 -5.67
CA THR A 20 5.96 3.94 -6.57
C THR A 20 5.32 5.32 -6.43
N LYS A 21 3.99 5.40 -6.41
CA LYS A 21 3.27 6.66 -6.23
C LYS A 21 3.60 7.31 -4.89
N VAL A 22 3.57 6.55 -3.80
CA VAL A 22 3.90 7.06 -2.45
C VAL A 22 5.35 7.55 -2.39
N ALA A 23 6.29 6.78 -2.93
CA ALA A 23 7.70 7.17 -2.95
C ALA A 23 7.91 8.47 -3.75
N SER A 24 7.23 8.60 -4.89
CA SER A 24 7.31 9.78 -5.73
C SER A 24 6.74 11.03 -5.05
N VAL A 25 5.55 10.94 -4.46
CA VAL A 25 4.94 12.05 -3.70
C VAL A 25 5.82 12.43 -2.49
N ALA A 26 6.40 11.45 -1.79
CA ALA A 26 7.31 11.72 -0.67
C ALA A 26 8.57 12.50 -1.10
N VAL A 27 9.02 12.36 -2.35
CA VAL A 27 10.11 13.18 -2.92
C VAL A 27 9.60 14.58 -3.25
N ALA A 28 8.47 14.70 -3.94
CA ALA A 28 7.86 15.99 -4.30
C ALA A 28 7.57 16.86 -3.07
N LEU A 29 7.08 16.25 -2.00
CA LEU A 29 6.79 16.91 -0.71
C LEU A 29 8.04 17.55 -0.09
N ARG A 30 9.26 17.07 -0.42
CA ARG A 30 10.49 17.70 0.07
C ARG A 30 10.71 19.09 -0.50
N TRP A 31 10.08 19.39 -1.63
CA TRP A 31 10.19 20.63 -2.38
C TRP A 31 8.90 21.47 -2.33
N GLY A 32 7.94 21.11 -1.46
CA GLY A 32 6.67 21.81 -1.33
C GLY A 32 5.63 21.47 -2.41
N ASP A 33 5.86 20.42 -3.22
CA ASP A 33 4.91 19.92 -4.21
C ASP A 33 4.26 18.62 -3.70
N ALA A 34 3.10 18.25 -4.23
CA ALA A 34 2.40 16.99 -3.92
C ALA A 34 2.14 16.13 -5.17
N ARG A 35 2.64 16.55 -6.34
CA ARG A 35 2.47 15.81 -7.59
C ARG A 35 3.40 14.60 -7.64
N ALA A 36 2.84 13.44 -7.94
CA ALA A 36 3.62 12.28 -8.31
C ALA A 36 4.26 12.48 -9.69
N ASP A 37 5.50 12.04 -9.83
CA ASP A 37 6.17 11.77 -11.09
C ASP A 37 5.35 10.75 -11.89
N GLN A 38 4.65 11.26 -12.90
CA GLN A 38 3.78 10.46 -13.74
C GLN A 38 4.59 9.45 -14.57
N GLN A 39 5.83 9.79 -14.98
CA GLN A 39 6.67 8.88 -15.75
C GLN A 39 7.03 7.65 -14.92
N ALA A 40 7.48 7.83 -13.68
CA ALA A 40 7.80 6.72 -12.79
C ALA A 40 6.57 5.82 -12.51
N VAL A 41 5.39 6.42 -12.39
CA VAL A 41 4.12 5.66 -12.24
C VAL A 41 3.83 4.85 -13.51
N TRP A 42 3.98 5.42 -14.70
CA TRP A 42 3.77 4.73 -15.97
C TRP A 42 4.78 3.60 -16.21
N GLU A 43 6.06 3.80 -15.88
CA GLU A 43 7.06 2.72 -15.91
C GLU A 43 6.67 1.57 -14.96
N GLY A 44 6.14 1.89 -13.78
CA GLY A 44 5.59 0.89 -12.87
C GLY A 44 4.38 0.14 -13.45
N VAL A 45 3.55 0.83 -14.24
CA VAL A 45 2.39 0.23 -14.91
C VAL A 45 2.87 -0.76 -15.97
N GLU A 46 3.83 -0.35 -16.80
CA GLU A 46 4.45 -1.22 -17.81
C GLU A 46 5.08 -2.45 -17.18
N GLN A 47 5.83 -2.28 -16.09
CA GLN A 47 6.38 -3.42 -15.37
C GLN A 47 5.29 -4.35 -14.87
N TYR A 48 4.20 -3.83 -14.27
CA TYR A 48 3.08 -4.66 -13.80
C TYR A 48 2.40 -5.43 -14.93
N LEU A 49 2.18 -4.78 -16.08
CA LEU A 49 1.60 -5.40 -17.28
C LEU A 49 2.48 -6.55 -17.81
N LEU A 50 3.80 -6.35 -17.86
CA LEU A 50 4.77 -7.38 -18.22
C LEU A 50 4.69 -8.58 -17.25
N ARG A 51 4.41 -8.35 -15.95
CA ARG A 51 4.22 -9.44 -14.97
C ARG A 51 2.93 -10.22 -15.19
N GLY A 52 1.88 -9.54 -15.63
CA GLY A 52 0.56 -10.12 -15.86
C GLY A 52 0.44 -10.96 -17.13
N ASN A 53 1.53 -11.12 -17.89
CA ASN A 53 1.54 -11.76 -19.21
C ASN A 53 0.46 -11.21 -20.16
N ALA A 54 0.18 -9.91 -20.04
CA ALA A 54 -0.83 -9.25 -20.84
C ALA A 54 -0.17 -8.66 -22.08
N GLU A 55 -0.08 -9.46 -23.14
CA GLU A 55 0.06 -8.93 -24.50
C GLU A 55 -1.23 -8.19 -24.83
N SER A 56 -1.27 -6.88 -24.54
CA SER A 56 -2.33 -5.99 -25.00
C SER A 56 -1.71 -4.89 -25.85
N PRO A 57 -2.17 -4.69 -27.10
CA PRO A 57 -1.68 -3.62 -27.98
C PRO A 57 -1.76 -2.22 -27.34
N THR A 58 -2.62 -2.03 -26.33
CA THR A 58 -2.91 -0.72 -25.71
C THR A 58 -2.25 -0.48 -24.35
N ARG A 59 -1.51 -1.47 -23.79
CA ARG A 59 -0.96 -1.38 -22.41
C ARG A 59 -2.02 -0.98 -21.37
N ASP A 60 -3.25 -1.48 -21.51
CA ASP A 60 -4.33 -1.17 -20.57
C ASP A 60 -4.23 -1.97 -19.27
N ILE A 61 -3.77 -1.33 -18.20
CA ILE A 61 -3.72 -1.91 -16.85
C ILE A 61 -5.10 -2.26 -16.30
N THR A 62 -6.13 -1.54 -16.71
CA THR A 62 -7.51 -1.78 -16.30
C THR A 62 -7.96 -3.14 -16.78
N ALA A 63 -7.62 -3.53 -18.02
CA ALA A 63 -7.94 -4.85 -18.56
C ALA A 63 -7.28 -5.99 -17.75
N VAL A 64 -6.03 -5.80 -17.31
CA VAL A 64 -5.33 -6.80 -16.47
C VAL A 64 -5.94 -6.92 -15.09
N ILE A 65 -6.25 -5.77 -14.47
CA ILE A 65 -6.90 -5.74 -13.15
C ILE A 65 -8.29 -6.39 -13.25
N SER A 66 -9.10 -6.02 -14.26
CA SER A 66 -10.45 -6.57 -14.47
C SER A 66 -10.46 -8.09 -14.61
N LYS A 67 -9.46 -8.68 -15.27
CA LYS A 67 -9.33 -10.15 -15.35
C LYS A 67 -9.06 -10.81 -13.99
N GLN A 68 -8.44 -10.09 -13.06
CA GLN A 68 -8.12 -10.58 -11.72
C GLN A 68 -9.19 -10.25 -10.67
N LEU A 69 -10.09 -9.30 -10.95
CA LEU A 69 -11.12 -8.84 -10.01
C LEU A 69 -11.97 -9.99 -9.44
N PRO A 70 -12.50 -10.95 -10.22
CA PRO A 70 -13.31 -12.03 -9.65
C PRO A 70 -12.53 -12.90 -8.66
N ALA A 71 -11.24 -13.18 -8.95
CA ALA A 71 -10.38 -13.94 -8.04
C ALA A 71 -10.05 -13.15 -6.77
N VAL A 72 -9.88 -11.83 -6.88
CA VAL A 72 -9.69 -10.94 -5.72
C VAL A 72 -10.95 -10.89 -4.87
N GLU A 73 -12.12 -10.74 -5.48
CA GLU A 73 -13.40 -10.70 -4.79
C GLU A 73 -13.65 -11.99 -4.02
N ALA A 74 -13.48 -13.15 -4.66
CA ALA A 74 -13.58 -14.46 -4.01
C ALA A 74 -12.60 -14.60 -2.82
N TRP A 75 -11.39 -14.05 -2.92
CA TRP A 75 -10.43 -14.07 -1.82
C TRP A 75 -10.87 -13.18 -0.64
N LEU A 76 -11.53 -12.06 -0.94
CA LEU A 76 -12.00 -11.08 0.05
C LEU A 76 -13.36 -11.44 0.67
N GLU A 77 -14.12 -12.39 0.14
CA GLU A 77 -15.42 -12.81 0.69
C GLU A 77 -15.31 -13.24 2.15
N SER A 78 -14.24 -13.96 2.48
CA SER A 78 -13.94 -14.44 3.84
C SER A 78 -13.29 -13.40 4.74
N VAL A 79 -12.92 -12.22 4.20
CA VAL A 79 -12.18 -11.20 4.94
C VAL A 79 -13.15 -10.32 5.72
N GLN A 80 -13.20 -10.59 7.02
CA GLN A 80 -13.92 -9.76 8.00
C GLN A 80 -12.89 -9.10 8.93
N PRO A 81 -12.86 -7.75 9.01
CA PRO A 81 -12.02 -7.07 9.98
C PRO A 81 -12.33 -7.53 11.41
N LEU A 82 -11.29 -7.76 12.21
CA LEU A 82 -11.45 -8.15 13.60
C LEU A 82 -11.99 -6.97 14.43
N GLU A 83 -12.61 -7.27 15.57
CA GLU A 83 -13.01 -6.24 16.52
C GLU A 83 -11.79 -5.43 16.98
N GLY A 84 -11.93 -4.11 17.00
CA GLY A 84 -10.83 -3.18 17.33
C GLY A 84 -9.71 -3.10 16.29
N GLN A 85 -9.78 -3.80 15.15
CA GLN A 85 -8.72 -3.75 14.14
C GLN A 85 -8.63 -2.36 13.48
N VAL A 86 -7.42 -1.80 13.47
CA VAL A 86 -7.13 -0.48 12.87
C VAL A 86 -6.18 -0.55 11.67
N GLY A 87 -5.64 -1.73 11.37
CA GLY A 87 -4.64 -1.89 10.32
C GLY A 87 -4.20 -3.33 10.08
N VAL A 88 -3.18 -3.49 9.24
CA VAL A 88 -2.62 -4.77 8.84
C VAL A 88 -1.15 -4.64 8.47
N VAL A 89 -0.35 -5.66 8.82
CA VAL A 89 0.94 -5.95 8.17
C VAL A 89 0.72 -7.11 7.23
N VAL A 90 1.08 -6.95 5.96
CA VAL A 90 0.88 -7.97 4.93
C VAL A 90 2.20 -8.61 4.55
N ALA A 91 2.24 -9.93 4.52
CA ALA A 91 3.34 -10.71 3.96
C ALA A 91 2.86 -11.58 2.79
N ILE A 92 3.67 -11.65 1.73
CA ILE A 92 3.45 -12.52 0.58
C ILE A 92 4.72 -13.36 0.40
N ASP A 93 4.57 -14.69 0.29
CA ASP A 93 5.70 -15.63 0.26
C ASP A 93 6.68 -15.43 1.42
N SER A 94 6.17 -15.31 2.65
CA SER A 94 6.96 -15.05 3.89
C SER A 94 7.73 -13.72 3.89
N THR A 95 7.48 -12.84 2.91
CA THR A 95 8.13 -11.52 2.83
C THR A 95 7.12 -10.44 3.15
N ILE A 96 7.38 -9.60 4.16
CA ILE A 96 6.55 -8.43 4.43
C ILE A 96 6.58 -7.50 3.21
N VAL A 97 5.41 -7.11 2.74
CA VAL A 97 5.23 -6.25 1.56
C VAL A 97 4.61 -4.90 1.90
N GLY A 98 4.02 -4.74 3.08
CA GLY A 98 3.54 -3.45 3.54
C GLY A 98 2.84 -3.49 4.90
N LEU A 99 2.62 -2.29 5.43
CA LEU A 99 1.84 -1.98 6.61
C LEU A 99 0.90 -0.83 6.27
N GLU A 100 -0.37 -0.98 6.60
CA GLU A 100 -1.34 0.10 6.50
C GLU A 100 -2.19 0.15 7.77
N ALA A 101 -2.40 1.36 8.30
CA ALA A 101 -3.24 1.58 9.47
C ALA A 101 -3.97 2.92 9.36
N VAL A 102 -5.10 3.04 10.07
CA VAL A 102 -5.90 4.25 10.21
C VAL A 102 -6.24 4.47 11.68
N GLU A 103 -6.78 5.64 12.01
CA GLU A 103 -7.10 6.00 13.40
C GLU A 103 -8.11 5.05 14.06
N HIS A 104 -9.22 4.76 13.36
CA HIS A 104 -10.40 4.14 13.96
C HIS A 104 -10.82 2.82 13.30
N PRO A 105 -11.32 1.84 14.08
CA PRO A 105 -11.86 0.59 13.55
C PRO A 105 -12.99 0.78 12.53
N GLU A 106 -13.83 1.80 12.71
CA GLU A 106 -14.91 2.17 11.78
C GLU A 106 -14.35 2.55 10.41
N THR A 107 -13.27 3.34 10.40
CA THR A 107 -12.57 3.74 9.18
C THR A 107 -11.92 2.52 8.54
N TRP A 108 -11.26 1.68 9.33
CA TRP A 108 -10.64 0.45 8.86
C TRP A 108 -11.66 -0.47 8.18
N ARG A 109 -12.83 -0.72 8.79
CA ARG A 109 -13.91 -1.54 8.21
C ARG A 109 -14.36 -1.05 6.83
N ARG A 110 -14.35 0.27 6.60
CA ARG A 110 -14.73 0.87 5.31
C ARG A 110 -13.65 0.70 4.23
N VAL A 111 -12.37 0.66 4.60
CA VAL A 111 -11.25 0.64 3.64
C VAL A 111 -10.54 -0.71 3.51
N ALA A 112 -10.72 -1.61 4.48
CA ALA A 112 -9.99 -2.88 4.59
C ALA A 112 -10.09 -3.73 3.33
N LYS A 113 -11.31 -3.95 2.79
CA LYS A 113 -11.51 -4.73 1.55
C LYS A 113 -10.70 -4.16 0.37
N ARG A 114 -10.65 -2.82 0.23
CA ARG A 114 -9.90 -2.17 -0.86
C ARG A 114 -8.39 -2.29 -0.67
N ILE A 115 -7.92 -2.08 0.57
CA ILE A 115 -6.51 -2.22 0.93
C ILE A 115 -6.06 -3.66 0.66
N LEU A 116 -6.77 -4.64 1.21
CA LEU A 116 -6.46 -6.06 1.07
C LEU A 116 -6.61 -6.54 -0.37
N GLY A 117 -7.56 -6.01 -1.14
CA GLY A 117 -7.69 -6.28 -2.57
C GLY A 117 -6.47 -5.82 -3.38
N SER A 118 -5.85 -4.70 -3.01
CA SER A 118 -4.60 -4.25 -3.62
C SER A 118 -3.46 -5.26 -3.36
N TYR A 119 -3.39 -5.82 -2.15
CA TYR A 119 -2.42 -6.86 -1.81
C TYR A 119 -2.73 -8.21 -2.48
N ALA A 120 -4.01 -8.56 -2.63
CA ALA A 120 -4.44 -9.75 -3.35
C ALA A 120 -4.02 -9.70 -4.82
N LEU A 121 -4.16 -8.55 -5.49
CA LEU A 121 -3.66 -8.34 -6.86
C LEU A 121 -2.14 -8.58 -6.94
N GLU A 122 -1.36 -8.04 -6.00
CA GLU A 122 0.09 -8.26 -5.94
C GLU A 122 0.42 -9.75 -5.70
N ALA A 123 -0.33 -10.45 -4.86
CA ALA A 123 -0.13 -11.87 -4.59
C ALA A 123 -0.43 -12.74 -5.82
N LEU A 124 -1.54 -12.48 -6.51
CA LEU A 124 -1.93 -13.16 -7.75
C LEU A 124 -0.91 -12.91 -8.88
N SER A 125 -0.43 -11.66 -9.00
CA SER A 125 0.63 -11.32 -9.95
C SER A 125 1.92 -12.10 -9.68
N ARG A 126 2.36 -12.20 -8.42
CA ARG A 126 3.55 -13.00 -8.04
C ARG A 126 3.35 -14.49 -8.27
N GLN A 127 2.15 -15.00 -8.03
CA GLN A 127 1.81 -16.40 -8.27
C GLN A 127 1.90 -16.74 -9.76
N ALA A 128 1.42 -15.87 -10.65
CA ALA A 128 1.51 -16.07 -12.10
C ALA A 128 2.97 -16.10 -12.61
N GLN A 129 3.88 -15.38 -11.96
CA GLN A 129 5.30 -15.33 -12.35
C GLN A 129 6.16 -16.51 -11.85
N LYS A 130 5.74 -17.21 -10.79
CA LYS A 130 6.59 -18.16 -10.05
C LYS A 130 6.13 -19.60 -10.18
N ARG A 131 7.01 -20.45 -10.75
CA ARG A 131 7.15 -21.89 -10.40
C ARG A 131 7.80 -22.08 -9.00
N SER A 132 7.49 -21.26 -8.00
CA SER A 132 8.30 -21.23 -6.76
C SER A 132 8.02 -22.44 -5.86
N ARG A 133 8.99 -23.37 -5.88
CA ARG A 133 9.16 -24.53 -4.99
C ARG A 133 9.66 -24.18 -3.57
N GLY A 134 9.43 -22.95 -3.09
CA GLY A 134 9.86 -22.52 -1.76
C GLY A 134 8.81 -22.84 -0.70
N ARG A 135 9.23 -23.27 0.49
CA ARG A 135 8.32 -23.56 1.62
C ARG A 135 7.58 -22.28 2.02
N LYS A 136 6.29 -22.22 1.73
CA LYS A 136 5.40 -21.14 2.16
C LYS A 136 5.23 -21.26 3.67
N ARG A 137 5.62 -20.24 4.43
CA ARG A 137 5.45 -20.20 5.89
C ARG A 137 4.73 -18.90 6.26
N ALA A 138 3.92 -18.98 7.30
CA ALA A 138 3.36 -17.80 7.93
C ALA A 138 4.48 -16.90 8.49
N LEU A 139 4.21 -15.60 8.52
CA LEU A 139 5.04 -14.64 9.25
C LEU A 139 5.04 -15.01 10.74
N THR A 140 6.20 -14.97 11.39
CA THR A 140 6.30 -15.15 12.83
C THR A 140 5.92 -13.90 13.60
N LEU A 141 5.62 -14.07 14.88
CA LEU A 141 5.42 -12.95 15.80
C LEU A 141 6.70 -12.12 15.91
N GLU A 142 7.87 -12.77 15.95
CA GLU A 142 9.17 -12.09 16.05
C GLU A 142 9.46 -11.26 14.80
N GLU A 143 9.23 -11.79 13.59
CA GLU A 143 9.40 -11.04 12.33
C GLU A 143 8.42 -9.85 12.24
N PHE A 144 7.19 -10.03 12.72
CA PHE A 144 6.19 -8.98 12.80
C PHE A 144 6.61 -7.86 13.76
N GLN A 145 7.01 -8.21 14.99
CA GLN A 145 7.46 -7.25 16.01
C GLN A 145 8.71 -6.50 15.56
N ALA A 146 9.72 -7.21 15.03
CA ALA A 146 10.93 -6.59 14.49
C ALA A 146 10.63 -5.60 13.35
N PHE A 147 9.62 -5.89 12.53
CA PHE A 147 9.17 -4.95 11.50
C PHE A 147 8.52 -3.71 12.10
N LEU A 148 7.65 -3.85 13.11
CA LEU A 148 7.03 -2.70 13.80
C LEU A 148 8.05 -1.82 14.52
N GLU A 149 9.03 -2.42 15.20
CA GLU A 149 10.13 -1.68 15.82
C GLU A 149 10.92 -0.87 14.80
N ARG A 150 11.18 -1.47 13.64
CA ARG A 150 11.86 -0.80 12.54
C ARG A 150 11.04 0.38 12.01
N VAL A 151 9.72 0.23 11.88
CA VAL A 151 8.81 1.33 11.51
C VAL A 151 8.88 2.44 12.57
N SER A 152 8.74 2.10 13.86
CA SER A 152 8.80 3.07 14.96
C SER A 152 10.11 3.86 14.95
N ARG A 153 11.26 3.19 14.79
CA ARG A 153 12.55 3.85 14.69
C ARG A 153 12.65 4.79 13.48
N ALA A 154 12.12 4.40 12.33
CA ALA A 154 12.13 5.24 11.14
C ALA A 154 11.27 6.50 11.29
N PHE A 155 10.13 6.40 11.99
CA PHE A 155 9.24 7.53 12.26
C PHE A 155 9.72 8.43 13.40
N SER A 156 10.46 7.90 14.38
CA SER A 156 11.13 8.73 15.40
C SER A 156 12.13 9.75 14.82
N ARG A 157 12.56 9.53 13.57
CA ARG A 157 13.47 10.39 12.81
C ARG A 157 12.79 10.98 11.57
N ALA A 158 11.46 10.99 11.53
CA ALA A 158 10.72 11.38 10.35
C ALA A 158 11.01 12.83 9.94
N LYS A 159 11.00 13.09 8.63
CA LYS A 159 10.88 14.46 8.12
C LYS A 159 9.40 14.86 8.20
N VAL A 160 9.11 15.90 8.96
CA VAL A 160 7.77 16.51 8.97
C VAL A 160 7.64 17.47 7.79
N VAL A 161 6.55 17.34 7.03
CA VAL A 161 6.20 18.20 5.90
C VAL A 161 4.74 18.61 6.00
N ARG A 162 4.43 19.88 5.79
CA ARG A 162 3.04 20.34 5.64
C ARG A 162 2.63 20.25 4.17
N PRO A 163 1.50 19.64 3.83
CA PRO A 163 1.06 19.60 2.45
C PRO A 163 0.66 20.99 1.95
N PRO A 164 0.75 21.25 0.64
CA PRO A 164 0.31 22.52 0.06
C PRO A 164 -1.22 22.72 0.16
N VAL A 165 -1.98 21.64 0.32
CA VAL A 165 -3.45 21.64 0.50
C VAL A 165 -3.87 20.60 1.54
N GLY A 166 -4.97 20.87 2.25
CA GLY A 166 -5.53 19.99 3.28
C GLY A 166 -5.01 20.27 4.70
N LEU A 167 -5.60 19.59 5.68
CA LEU A 167 -5.23 19.70 7.09
C LEU A 167 -4.17 18.66 7.48
N GLY A 168 -3.41 18.97 8.53
CA GLY A 168 -2.42 18.07 9.11
C GLY A 168 -1.01 18.21 8.54
N ARG A 169 -0.17 17.23 8.86
CA ARG A 169 1.22 17.11 8.43
C ARG A 169 1.48 15.69 7.96
N TYR A 170 2.37 15.57 6.98
CA TYR A 170 2.95 14.30 6.58
C TYR A 170 4.25 14.08 7.34
N GLU A 171 4.38 12.93 7.97
CA GLU A 171 5.65 12.45 8.53
C GLU A 171 6.22 11.41 7.57
N LEU A 172 7.41 11.69 7.03
CA LEU A 172 8.07 10.83 6.06
C LEU A 172 9.17 10.04 6.78
N PRO A 173 9.12 8.69 6.81
CA PRO A 173 10.09 7.88 7.54
C PRO A 173 11.51 8.09 6.98
N ARG A 174 12.52 8.03 7.85
CA ARG A 174 13.93 8.12 7.47
C ARG A 174 14.71 6.88 7.87
N GLY A 175 15.61 6.45 6.97
CA GLY A 175 16.45 5.29 7.19
C GLY A 175 15.68 3.97 7.07
N GLU A 176 16.24 2.91 7.65
CA GLU A 176 15.61 1.59 7.83
C GLU A 176 15.11 0.87 6.56
N ARG A 177 15.47 1.39 5.37
CA ARG A 177 14.99 0.88 4.08
C ARG A 177 13.46 0.77 4.05
N LEU A 178 12.80 1.81 4.54
CA LEU A 178 11.36 1.96 4.51
C LEU A 178 10.98 3.17 3.64
N ARG A 179 9.86 3.04 2.94
CA ARG A 179 9.18 4.15 2.25
C ARG A 179 7.74 4.20 2.72
N GLY A 180 7.15 5.39 2.74
CA GLY A 180 5.82 5.55 3.30
C GLY A 180 5.56 6.96 3.75
N PHE A 181 4.45 7.13 4.45
CA PHE A 181 4.13 8.35 5.19
C PHE A 181 3.15 8.03 6.31
N ALA A 182 3.12 8.91 7.31
CA ALA A 182 2.00 9.04 8.24
C ALA A 182 1.32 10.40 8.00
N LEU A 183 -0.01 10.44 7.97
CA LEU A 183 -0.79 11.66 8.00
C LEU A 183 -1.24 11.88 9.45
N VAL A 184 -0.79 12.98 10.04
CA VAL A 184 -1.05 13.33 11.44
C VAL A 184 -1.70 14.70 11.52
N HIS A 185 -2.74 14.85 12.34
CA HIS A 185 -3.36 16.14 12.64
C HIS A 185 -3.73 16.16 14.13
N GLU A 186 -3.37 17.22 14.85
CA GLU A 186 -3.61 17.33 16.30
C GLU A 186 -3.07 16.12 17.10
N GLU A 187 -1.88 15.64 16.75
CA GLU A 187 -1.23 14.43 17.32
C GLU A 187 -1.99 13.11 17.11
N VAL A 188 -3.03 13.12 16.28
CA VAL A 188 -3.80 11.94 15.89
C VAL A 188 -3.29 11.38 14.56
N LEU A 189 -2.98 10.09 14.53
CA LEU A 189 -2.61 9.35 13.32
C LEU A 189 -3.85 8.98 12.51
N TYR A 190 -4.09 9.69 11.40
CA TYR A 190 -5.22 9.41 10.51
C TYR A 190 -4.96 8.27 9.53
N HIS A 191 -3.73 8.19 9.01
CA HIS A 191 -3.37 7.19 8.01
C HIS A 191 -1.87 6.93 8.01
N LEU A 192 -1.49 5.67 8.10
CA LEU A 192 -0.14 5.18 7.98
C LEU A 192 -0.05 4.24 6.78
N VAL A 193 0.91 4.49 5.88
CA VAL A 193 1.27 3.57 4.81
C VAL A 193 2.76 3.39 4.82
N VAL A 194 3.22 2.15 4.93
CA VAL A 194 4.64 1.82 4.93
C VAL A 194 4.90 0.61 4.05
N PHE A 195 5.94 0.71 3.23
CA PHE A 195 6.44 -0.34 2.38
C PHE A 195 7.93 -0.55 2.65
N PRO A 196 8.41 -1.79 2.78
CA PRO A 196 9.83 -2.06 2.75
C PRO A 196 10.39 -1.78 1.35
N SER A 197 11.46 -1.00 1.26
CA SER A 197 12.16 -0.84 -0.02
C SER A 197 12.95 -2.11 -0.31
N ARG A 198 12.79 -2.66 -1.52
CA ARG A 198 13.60 -3.80 -1.99
C ARG A 198 15.07 -3.40 -2.08
N ARG A 199 15.97 -4.38 -1.88
CA ARG A 199 17.38 -4.27 -2.23
C ARG A 199 17.53 -4.08 -3.73
#